data_AF-A0A7J3VTM6-F1
#
_entry.id   AF-A0A7J3VTM6-F1
#
_cell.length_a   1.000
_cell.length_b   1.000
_cell.length_c   1.000
_cell.angle_alpha   90.00
_cell.angle_beta   90.00
_cell.angle_gamma   90.00
#
_symmetry.space_group_name_H-M   'P 1'
#
loop_
_entity.id
_entity.type
_entity.pdbx_description
1 polymer ?
#
loop_
_entity_poly.entity_id
_entity_poly.type
_entity_poly.pdbx_seq_one_letter_code
_entity_poly.pdbx_strand_id
1 'polypeptide(L)'
;MGRPDDCEGGWLGLATIPLEEKLVSFFKSEKYRELLREAAVRKKRSIPVEFNDLIKFDETFARNLVASPNNLLGVLNRACLRQLQIEDPEYAASVPVFAARIISLPTATPIREVRSEHLRKLVMVDGMISKASAVKPILKKGVFRCRYCGMTQMVEQASHRVSMPEACLDKTCRGSRRPSFELVPEESTYIDYQVIGVQEKPEDLPPGQLPRVIEVRAKDDLVDVARPGDRVIVVGVVDSVQERTVESPLRTFKIYLDAVSIEPASKEPQAVHISSEDEKLFKKMAEDPFIINKLVESIAPSIYGLDHIKKAILLLLVGGRSKT
;
A
#
# COMPACT_ATOMS: atom_id res chain seq x y z
N MET A 1 11.73 -55.31 -12.63
CA MET A 1 11.90 -54.69 -11.30
C MET A 1 13.13 -53.80 -11.40
N GLY A 2 12.95 -52.52 -11.74
CA GLY A 2 14.04 -51.57 -11.89
C GLY A 2 14.13 -50.69 -10.66
N ARG A 3 15.29 -50.68 -10.01
CA ARG A 3 15.80 -49.56 -9.22
C ARG A 3 17.11 -49.12 -9.86
N PRO A 4 17.27 -47.83 -10.14
CA PRO A 4 18.58 -47.21 -10.19
C PRO A 4 18.78 -46.40 -8.92
N ASP A 5 19.75 -46.84 -8.12
CA ASP A 5 20.33 -46.11 -7.01
C ASP A 5 21.19 -44.94 -7.55
N ASP A 6 21.03 -43.79 -6.91
CA ASP A 6 22.07 -42.83 -6.54
C ASP A 6 23.08 -42.38 -7.60
N CYS A 7 22.72 -41.33 -8.34
CA CYS A 7 23.70 -40.38 -8.88
C CYS A 7 23.89 -39.25 -7.86
N GLU A 8 24.97 -39.34 -7.09
CA GLU A 8 25.48 -38.32 -6.19
C GLU A 8 25.69 -36.99 -6.94
N GLY A 9 25.04 -35.95 -6.45
CA GLY A 9 25.12 -34.59 -6.97
C GLY A 9 26.46 -33.94 -6.65
N GLY A 10 27.18 -33.57 -7.71
CA GLY A 10 28.25 -32.58 -7.65
C GLY A 10 27.74 -31.17 -8.00
N TRP A 11 28.51 -30.18 -7.55
CA TRP A 11 28.53 -28.74 -7.90
C TRP A 11 27.80 -27.77 -6.96
N LEU A 12 28.53 -27.41 -5.90
CA LEU A 12 29.06 -26.05 -5.63
C LEU A 12 28.09 -24.84 -5.64
N GLY A 13 27.86 -24.31 -4.44
CA GLY A 13 28.34 -22.97 -4.10
C GLY A 13 27.58 -21.76 -4.67
N LEU A 14 26.70 -21.20 -3.85
CA LEU A 14 26.53 -19.75 -3.64
C LEU A 14 25.78 -19.61 -2.31
N ALA A 15 26.49 -19.20 -1.25
CA ALA A 15 25.85 -18.81 0.00
C ALA A 15 24.99 -17.57 -0.28
N THR A 16 23.70 -17.79 -0.53
CA THR A 16 22.72 -16.72 -0.67
C THR A 16 22.58 -16.07 0.69
N ILE A 17 23.15 -14.86 0.83
CA ILE A 17 22.82 -13.96 1.93
C ILE A 17 21.29 -13.95 2.07
N PRO A 18 20.73 -14.16 3.29
CA PRO A 18 19.30 -14.15 3.49
C PRO A 18 18.69 -12.90 2.86
N LEU A 19 17.62 -13.06 2.08
CA LEU A 19 16.95 -11.94 1.40
C LEU A 19 16.61 -10.79 2.38
N GLU A 20 16.34 -11.14 3.63
CA GLU A 20 16.13 -10.19 4.73
C GLU A 20 17.33 -9.30 5.01
N GLU A 21 18.56 -9.82 5.01
CA GLU A 21 19.77 -9.02 5.27
C GLU A 21 20.06 -8.04 4.13
N LYS A 22 19.77 -8.43 2.88
CA LYS A 22 19.84 -7.51 1.73
C LYS A 22 18.82 -6.38 1.85
N LEU A 23 17.58 -6.68 2.26
CA LEU A 23 16.57 -5.63 2.44
C LEU A 23 16.87 -4.72 3.62
N VAL A 24 17.52 -5.22 4.67
CA VAL A 24 18.01 -4.37 5.76
C VAL A 24 19.07 -3.38 5.26
N SER A 25 19.97 -3.79 4.35
CA SER A 25 20.96 -2.85 3.79
C SER A 25 20.31 -1.77 2.91
N PHE A 26 19.19 -2.06 2.24
CA PHE A 26 18.40 -1.05 1.52
C PHE A 26 17.88 0.06 2.47
N PHE A 27 17.32 -0.33 3.63
CA PHE A 27 16.80 0.62 4.61
C PHE A 27 17.89 1.40 5.37
N LYS A 28 19.18 1.03 5.23
CA LYS A 28 20.30 1.81 5.79
C LYS A 28 20.63 3.08 5.00
N SER A 29 20.09 3.23 3.79
CA SER A 29 20.27 4.47 3.02
C SER A 29 19.72 5.69 3.77
N GLU A 30 20.37 6.85 3.62
CA GLU A 30 20.07 8.03 4.42
C GLU A 30 18.61 8.47 4.28
N LYS A 31 18.05 8.41 3.06
CA LYS A 31 16.64 8.72 2.76
C LYS A 31 15.67 7.94 3.64
N TYR A 32 15.79 6.61 3.70
CA TYR A 32 14.88 5.78 4.49
C TYR A 32 15.14 5.86 5.99
N ARG A 33 16.39 6.10 6.39
CA ARG A 33 16.74 6.32 7.79
C ARG A 33 16.07 7.57 8.36
N GLU A 34 16.09 8.68 7.62
CA GLU A 34 15.40 9.91 8.00
C GLU A 34 13.89 9.71 8.09
N LEU A 35 13.29 9.05 7.09
CA LEU A 35 11.86 8.71 7.11
C LEU A 35 11.47 7.85 8.30
N LEU A 36 12.31 6.88 8.70
CA LEU A 36 12.06 6.04 9.87
C LEU A 36 12.11 6.84 11.18
N ARG A 37 13.07 7.76 11.32
CA ARG A 37 13.15 8.66 12.48
C ARG A 37 11.94 9.57 12.58
N GLU A 38 11.54 10.18 11.46
CA GLU A 38 10.33 11.00 11.42
C GLU A 38 9.07 10.19 11.73
N ALA A 39 9.00 8.95 11.24
CA ALA A 39 7.89 8.05 11.52
C ALA A 39 7.81 7.70 13.02
N ALA A 40 8.95 7.44 13.67
CA ALA A 40 9.02 7.17 15.11
C ALA A 40 8.54 8.38 15.93
N VAL A 41 9.03 9.58 15.61
CA VAL A 41 8.63 10.83 16.29
C VAL A 41 7.13 11.09 16.14
N ARG A 42 6.58 10.88 14.93
CA ARG A 42 5.14 11.08 14.64
C ARG A 42 4.28 9.87 15.03
N LYS A 43 4.86 8.83 15.63
CA LYS A 43 4.19 7.56 15.98
C LYS A 43 3.41 6.95 14.80
N LYS A 44 3.94 7.07 13.58
CA LYS A 44 3.39 6.42 12.40
C LYS A 44 3.71 4.92 12.43
N ARG A 45 2.81 4.08 11.91
CA ARG A 45 2.99 2.62 11.83
C ARG A 45 3.55 2.14 10.49
N SER A 46 3.84 3.08 9.59
CA SER A 46 4.24 2.78 8.23
C SER A 46 5.11 3.86 7.61
N ILE A 47 5.87 3.47 6.59
CA ILE A 47 6.65 4.37 5.74
C ILE A 47 6.33 4.15 4.26
N PRO A 48 6.32 5.21 3.44
CA PRO A 48 6.31 5.06 1.99
C PRO A 48 7.67 4.58 1.49
N VAL A 49 7.65 3.60 0.57
CA VAL A 49 8.83 3.08 -0.12
C VAL A 49 8.62 3.22 -1.62
N GLU A 50 9.49 3.98 -2.27
CA GLU A 50 9.41 4.18 -3.72
C GLU A 50 9.84 2.93 -4.47
N PHE A 51 9.01 2.48 -5.41
CA PHE A 51 9.32 1.31 -6.22
C PHE A 51 10.57 1.52 -7.08
N ASN A 52 10.82 2.75 -7.55
CA ASN A 52 12.03 3.08 -8.31
C ASN A 52 13.32 2.84 -7.52
N ASP A 53 13.31 3.09 -6.21
CA ASP A 53 14.48 2.82 -5.36
C ASP A 53 14.69 1.31 -5.18
N LEU A 54 13.60 0.53 -5.11
CA LEU A 54 13.68 -0.93 -5.08
C LEU A 54 14.25 -1.52 -6.38
N ILE A 55 13.86 -0.98 -7.55
CA ILE A 55 14.43 -1.40 -8.84
C ILE A 55 15.93 -1.13 -8.89
N LYS A 56 16.37 0.06 -8.45
CA LYS A 56 17.80 0.44 -8.44
C LYS A 56 18.63 -0.46 -7.53
N PHE A 57 18.04 -0.91 -6.43
CA PHE A 57 18.71 -1.79 -5.47
C PHE A 57 18.77 -3.23 -5.95
N ASP A 58 17.63 -3.82 -6.31
CA ASP A 58 17.54 -5.19 -6.80
C ASP A 58 16.36 -5.36 -7.77
N GLU A 59 16.68 -5.40 -9.06
CA GLU A 59 15.70 -5.59 -10.12
C GLU A 59 14.98 -6.94 -10.03
N THR A 60 15.68 -7.99 -9.59
CA THR A 60 15.09 -9.33 -9.49
C THR A 60 14.05 -9.38 -8.38
N PHE A 61 14.34 -8.75 -7.24
CA PHE A 61 13.40 -8.59 -6.15
C PHE A 61 12.19 -7.77 -6.58
N ALA A 62 12.39 -6.63 -7.24
CA ALA A 62 11.29 -5.76 -7.68
C ALA A 62 10.32 -6.47 -8.65
N ARG A 63 10.84 -7.25 -9.61
CA ARG A 63 10.01 -8.06 -10.52
C ARG A 63 9.23 -9.14 -9.77
N ASN A 64 9.88 -9.84 -8.84
CA ASN A 64 9.23 -10.87 -8.03
C ASN A 64 8.17 -10.29 -7.08
N LEU A 65 8.36 -9.07 -6.60
CA LEU A 65 7.42 -8.34 -5.75
C LEU A 65 6.12 -8.02 -6.50
N VAL A 66 6.21 -7.65 -7.77
CA VAL A 66 5.03 -7.43 -8.62
C VAL A 66 4.31 -8.76 -8.92
N ALA A 67 5.06 -9.82 -9.20
CA ALA A 67 4.49 -11.13 -9.52
C ALA A 67 3.91 -11.89 -8.32
N SER A 68 4.52 -11.74 -7.14
CA SER A 68 4.20 -12.52 -5.92
C SER A 68 4.39 -11.69 -4.63
N PRO A 69 3.53 -10.68 -4.39
CA PRO A 69 3.69 -9.73 -3.30
C PRO A 69 3.50 -10.30 -1.90
N ASN A 70 2.59 -11.26 -1.69
CA ASN A 70 2.13 -11.64 -0.33
C ASN A 70 3.26 -12.04 0.63
N ASN A 71 4.20 -12.86 0.17
CA ASN A 71 5.33 -13.28 1.00
C ASN A 71 6.39 -12.18 1.11
N LEU A 72 6.69 -11.50 0.00
CA LEU A 72 7.75 -10.50 -0.09
C LEU A 72 7.42 -9.22 0.67
N LEU A 73 6.16 -8.79 0.70
CA LEU A 73 5.69 -7.70 1.56
C LEU A 73 5.91 -8.02 3.05
N GLY A 74 5.69 -9.27 3.45
CA GLY A 74 5.97 -9.73 4.81
C GLY A 74 7.46 -9.63 5.15
N VAL A 75 8.34 -10.03 4.22
CA VAL A 75 9.80 -9.91 4.36
C VAL A 75 10.21 -8.42 4.44
N LEU A 76 9.66 -7.57 3.58
CA LEU A 76 9.91 -6.13 3.53
C LEU A 76 9.54 -5.45 4.86
N ASN A 77 8.37 -5.78 5.42
CA ASN A 77 7.90 -5.27 6.70
C ASN A 77 8.83 -5.68 7.86
N ARG A 78 9.31 -6.93 7.87
CA ARG A 78 10.27 -7.40 8.88
C ARG A 78 11.61 -6.68 8.77
N ALA A 79 12.13 -6.50 7.55
CA ALA A 79 13.37 -5.77 7.32
C ALA A 79 13.26 -4.30 7.78
N CYS A 80 12.13 -3.66 7.49
CA CYS A 80 11.83 -2.31 7.93
C CYS A 80 11.77 -2.20 9.47
N LEU A 81 11.09 -3.13 10.14
CA LEU A 81 11.02 -3.18 11.60
C LEU A 81 12.41 -3.38 12.23
N ARG A 82 13.26 -4.22 11.63
CA ARG A 82 14.62 -4.45 12.11
C ARG A 82 15.49 -3.20 12.00
N GLN A 83 15.33 -2.41 10.93
CA GLN A 83 16.03 -1.13 10.82
C GLN A 83 15.49 -0.11 11.84
N LEU A 84 14.17 -0.08 12.06
CA LEU A 84 13.56 0.78 13.07
C LEU A 84 14.08 0.47 14.49
N GLN A 85 14.28 -0.81 14.84
CA GLN A 85 14.88 -1.22 16.12
C GLN A 85 16.28 -0.67 16.37
N ILE A 86 17.05 -0.42 15.30
CA ILE A 86 18.40 0.15 15.40
C ILE A 86 18.32 1.66 15.65
N GLU A 87 17.40 2.36 14.99
CA GLU A 87 17.25 3.81 15.11
C GLU A 87 16.51 4.23 16.38
N ASP A 88 15.43 3.53 16.74
CA ASP A 88 14.61 3.78 17.92
C ASP A 88 14.09 2.45 18.52
N PRO A 89 14.82 1.89 19.51
CA PRO A 89 14.44 0.63 20.13
C PRO A 89 13.18 0.75 21.00
N GLU A 90 12.91 1.92 21.59
CA GLU A 90 11.76 2.11 22.48
C GLU A 90 10.46 2.08 21.68
N TYR A 91 10.41 2.82 20.56
CA TYR A 91 9.24 2.82 19.70
C TYR A 91 9.03 1.47 19.02
N ALA A 92 10.10 0.83 18.55
CA ALA A 92 10.02 -0.48 17.91
C ALA A 92 9.47 -1.58 18.83
N ALA A 93 9.68 -1.49 20.14
CA ALA A 93 9.09 -2.43 21.11
C ALA A 93 7.57 -2.23 21.28
N SER A 94 7.07 -1.01 21.04
CA SER A 94 5.65 -0.69 21.16
C SER A 94 4.80 -1.13 19.96
N VAL A 95 5.43 -1.28 18.78
CA VAL A 95 4.74 -1.61 17.53
C VAL A 95 5.16 -3.00 17.04
N PRO A 96 4.27 -4.01 17.10
CA PRO A 96 4.62 -5.38 16.72
C PRO A 96 4.79 -5.56 15.21
N VAL A 97 4.18 -4.70 14.39
CA VAL A 97 4.25 -4.75 12.93
C VAL A 97 4.39 -3.34 12.40
N PHE A 98 5.47 -3.09 11.66
CA PHE A 98 5.71 -1.84 10.96
C PHE A 98 5.66 -2.09 9.45
N ALA A 99 4.78 -1.39 8.74
CA ALA A 99 4.50 -1.67 7.34
C ALA A 99 5.31 -0.78 6.39
N ALA A 100 6.01 -1.39 5.45
CA ALA A 100 6.62 -0.70 4.32
C ALA A 100 5.60 -0.64 3.17
N ARG A 101 5.14 0.57 2.87
CA ARG A 101 4.04 0.87 1.94
C ARG A 101 4.64 1.20 0.59
N ILE A 102 4.49 0.32 -0.40
CA ILE A 102 5.05 0.54 -1.74
C ILE A 102 4.25 1.64 -2.45
N ILE A 103 4.95 2.64 -2.97
CA ILE A 103 4.38 3.75 -3.74
C ILE A 103 5.04 3.84 -5.12
N SER A 104 4.37 4.53 -6.05
CA SER A 104 4.90 4.87 -7.38
C SER A 104 5.35 3.67 -8.21
N LEU A 105 4.45 2.74 -8.52
CA LEU A 105 4.71 1.71 -9.52
C LEU A 105 4.86 2.35 -10.93
N PRO A 106 5.68 1.78 -11.82
CA PRO A 106 5.98 2.39 -13.11
C PRO A 106 4.80 2.37 -14.08
N THR A 107 3.82 1.49 -13.87
CA THR A 107 2.67 1.33 -14.76
C THR A 107 1.39 1.32 -13.96
N ALA A 108 0.51 2.29 -14.23
CA ALA A 108 -0.86 2.31 -13.75
C ALA A 108 -1.71 1.37 -14.60
N THR A 109 -2.44 0.45 -13.97
CA THR A 109 -3.44 -0.39 -14.64
C THR A 109 -4.81 0.28 -14.51
N PRO A 110 -5.51 0.57 -15.62
CA PRO A 110 -6.85 1.15 -15.55
C PRO A 110 -7.83 0.14 -14.94
N ILE A 111 -8.78 0.64 -14.17
CA ILE A 111 -9.70 -0.18 -13.35
C ILE A 111 -10.44 -1.23 -14.19
N ARG A 112 -10.82 -0.88 -15.42
CA ARG A 112 -11.51 -1.77 -16.37
C ARG A 112 -10.65 -2.91 -16.92
N GLU A 113 -9.34 -2.78 -16.91
CA GLU A 113 -8.40 -3.82 -17.37
C GLU A 113 -8.04 -4.81 -16.26
N VAL A 114 -8.38 -4.51 -15.00
CA VAL A 114 -8.14 -5.43 -13.89
C VAL A 114 -8.99 -6.70 -14.07
N ARG A 115 -8.32 -7.77 -14.50
CA ARG A 115 -8.89 -9.10 -14.81
C ARG A 115 -8.14 -10.22 -14.10
N SER A 116 -8.49 -11.47 -14.42
CA SER A 116 -7.91 -12.68 -13.87
C SER A 116 -6.38 -12.77 -14.00
N GLU A 117 -5.80 -12.14 -15.02
CA GLU A 117 -4.34 -12.10 -15.26
C GLU A 117 -3.58 -11.37 -14.15
N HIS A 118 -4.26 -10.49 -13.42
CA HIS A 118 -3.70 -9.72 -12.32
C HIS A 118 -3.91 -10.39 -10.95
N LEU A 119 -4.63 -11.51 -10.89
CA LEU A 119 -4.88 -12.20 -9.62
C LEU A 119 -3.57 -12.54 -8.90
N ARG A 120 -3.53 -12.21 -7.61
CA ARG A 120 -2.39 -12.37 -6.70
C ARG A 120 -1.14 -11.59 -7.11
N LYS A 121 -1.26 -10.60 -8.00
CA LYS A 121 -0.18 -9.68 -8.38
C LYS A 121 -0.40 -8.31 -7.76
N LEU A 122 0.68 -7.55 -7.64
CA LEU A 122 0.64 -6.16 -7.21
C LEU A 122 0.27 -5.29 -8.42
N VAL A 123 -0.74 -4.45 -8.27
CA VAL A 123 -1.16 -3.49 -9.30
C VAL A 123 -1.30 -2.10 -8.70
N MET A 124 -1.09 -1.10 -9.53
CA MET A 124 -1.39 0.29 -9.22
C MET A 124 -2.63 0.71 -9.98
N VAL A 125 -3.59 1.26 -9.27
CA VAL A 125 -4.86 1.71 -9.80
C VAL A 125 -4.98 3.20 -9.50
N ASP A 126 -5.34 3.97 -10.51
CA ASP A 126 -5.56 5.40 -10.40
C ASP A 126 -7.06 5.69 -10.61
N GLY A 127 -7.67 6.46 -9.72
CA GLY A 127 -9.11 6.67 -9.73
C GLY A 127 -9.60 7.72 -8.74
N MET A 128 -10.91 7.78 -8.55
CA MET A 128 -11.58 8.66 -7.59
C MET A 128 -12.38 7.85 -6.59
N ILE A 129 -12.45 8.28 -5.34
CA ILE A 129 -13.27 7.59 -4.35
C ILE A 129 -14.75 7.88 -4.62
N SER A 130 -15.51 6.83 -4.92
CA SER A 130 -16.97 6.89 -5.09
C SER A 130 -17.73 6.72 -3.78
N LYS A 131 -17.28 5.79 -2.93
CA LYS A 131 -17.91 5.46 -1.65
C LYS A 131 -16.86 5.03 -0.63
N ALA A 132 -17.07 5.39 0.62
CA ALA A 132 -16.33 4.87 1.75
C ALA A 132 -17.33 4.28 2.76
N SER A 133 -17.14 3.02 3.14
CA SER A 133 -17.92 2.43 4.23
C SER A 133 -17.46 2.95 5.58
N ALA A 134 -18.31 2.82 6.60
CA ALA A 134 -17.92 3.10 7.98
C ALA A 134 -16.79 2.16 8.41
N VAL A 135 -15.87 2.70 9.21
CA VAL A 135 -14.79 1.94 9.82
C VAL A 135 -15.38 0.90 10.76
N LYS A 136 -14.96 -0.35 10.61
CA LYS A 136 -15.39 -1.45 11.46
C LYS A 136 -14.19 -2.28 11.92
N PRO A 137 -14.20 -2.83 13.14
CA PRO A 137 -13.14 -3.71 13.60
C PRO A 137 -13.24 -5.08 12.90
N ILE A 138 -12.12 -5.58 12.40
CA ILE A 138 -11.97 -6.95 11.89
C ILE A 138 -11.03 -7.75 12.80
N LEU A 139 -11.36 -9.01 13.02
CA LEU A 139 -10.56 -9.94 13.82
C LEU A 139 -9.25 -10.26 13.08
N LYS A 140 -8.09 -9.86 13.64
CA LYS A 140 -6.76 -10.20 13.10
C LYS A 140 -6.21 -11.48 13.72
N LYS A 141 -6.29 -11.58 15.05
CA LYS A 141 -5.91 -12.78 15.81
C LYS A 141 -7.06 -13.17 16.71
N GLY A 142 -7.66 -14.32 16.41
CA GLY A 142 -8.73 -14.88 17.23
C GLY A 142 -8.17 -15.77 18.31
N VAL A 143 -8.56 -15.53 19.56
CA VAL A 143 -8.31 -16.47 20.66
C VAL A 143 -9.50 -17.40 20.77
N PHE A 144 -9.24 -18.68 20.60
CA PHE A 144 -10.25 -19.73 20.63
C PHE A 144 -10.07 -20.57 21.88
N ARG A 145 -11.13 -20.71 22.67
CA ARG A 145 -11.19 -21.58 23.84
C ARG A 145 -11.83 -22.90 23.47
N CYS A 146 -11.15 -24.00 23.77
CA CYS A 146 -11.71 -25.34 23.61
C CYS A 146 -12.81 -25.56 24.64
N ARG A 147 -14.01 -25.98 24.23
CA ARG A 147 -15.11 -26.27 25.17
C ARG A 147 -14.89 -27.50 26.04
N TYR A 148 -13.97 -28.39 25.64
CA TYR A 148 -13.71 -29.64 26.36
C TYR A 148 -12.63 -29.51 27.44
N CYS A 149 -11.47 -28.93 27.11
CA CYS A 149 -10.35 -28.78 28.06
C CYS A 149 -10.16 -27.35 28.59
N GLY A 150 -10.90 -26.36 28.07
CA GLY A 150 -10.75 -24.96 28.47
C GLY A 150 -9.47 -24.28 27.96
N MET A 151 -8.58 -25.01 27.27
CA MET A 151 -7.33 -24.45 26.74
C MET A 151 -7.61 -23.40 25.66
N THR A 152 -6.96 -22.24 25.77
CA THR A 152 -7.01 -21.18 24.77
C THR A 152 -5.88 -21.33 23.76
N GLN A 153 -6.17 -21.01 22.50
CA GLN A 153 -5.19 -21.00 21.42
C GLN A 153 -5.46 -19.84 20.48
N MET A 154 -4.39 -19.13 20.09
CA MET A 154 -4.47 -17.99 19.19
C MET A 154 -4.26 -18.45 17.74
N VAL A 155 -5.15 -18.05 16.84
CA VAL A 155 -5.06 -18.34 15.40
C VAL A 155 -5.19 -17.05 14.61
N GLU A 156 -4.23 -16.79 13.72
CA GLU A 156 -4.27 -15.66 12.80
C GLU A 156 -5.35 -15.84 11.74
N GLN A 157 -6.13 -14.79 11.51
CA GLN A 157 -7.26 -14.80 10.60
C GLN A 157 -6.84 -14.17 9.28
N ALA A 158 -6.50 -15.00 8.29
CA ALA A 158 -6.10 -14.52 6.97
C ALA A 158 -7.31 -14.30 6.03
N SER A 159 -8.44 -14.96 6.31
CA SER A 159 -9.62 -14.96 5.44
C SER A 159 -10.77 -14.12 6.02
N HIS A 160 -11.74 -13.75 5.19
CA HIS A 160 -12.98 -13.09 5.65
C HIS A 160 -13.83 -13.94 6.58
N ARG A 161 -13.65 -15.25 6.52
CA ARG A 161 -14.35 -16.18 7.39
C ARG A 161 -13.47 -16.43 8.60
N VAL A 162 -14.10 -16.53 9.76
CA VAL A 162 -13.41 -16.94 10.97
C VAL A 162 -12.90 -18.37 10.77
N SER A 163 -11.59 -18.50 10.62
CA SER A 163 -10.90 -19.78 10.59
C SER A 163 -10.73 -20.26 12.02
N MET A 164 -11.44 -21.34 12.35
CA MET A 164 -11.27 -22.02 13.61
C MET A 164 -10.05 -22.94 13.54
N PRO A 165 -9.39 -23.20 14.68
CA PRO A 165 -8.33 -24.19 14.72
C PRO A 165 -8.83 -25.58 14.34
N GLU A 166 -8.01 -26.34 13.62
CA GLU A 166 -8.36 -27.71 13.21
C GLU A 166 -8.26 -28.72 14.37
N ALA A 167 -7.36 -28.47 15.32
CA ALA A 167 -7.13 -29.34 16.47
C ALA A 167 -6.75 -28.53 17.72
N CYS A 168 -7.06 -29.11 18.88
CA CYS A 168 -6.67 -28.53 20.16
C CYS A 168 -5.18 -28.80 20.43
N LEU A 169 -4.49 -27.85 21.08
CA LEU A 169 -3.09 -28.04 21.47
C LEU A 169 -2.92 -29.21 22.45
N ASP A 170 -3.89 -29.41 23.33
CA ASP A 170 -3.88 -30.48 24.33
C ASP A 170 -4.04 -31.87 23.69
N LYS A 171 -3.10 -32.78 24.01
CA LYS A 171 -3.04 -34.14 23.48
C LYS A 171 -4.27 -34.97 23.86
N THR A 172 -4.90 -34.67 24.99
CA THR A 172 -6.13 -35.35 25.46
C THR A 172 -7.32 -35.10 24.53
N CYS A 173 -7.41 -33.89 23.95
CA CYS A 173 -8.51 -33.46 23.09
C CYS A 173 -8.22 -33.59 21.58
N ARG A 174 -6.96 -33.87 21.19
CA ARG A 174 -6.58 -34.10 19.78
C ARG A 174 -7.29 -35.28 19.11
N GLY A 175 -7.80 -36.23 19.89
CA GLY A 175 -8.51 -37.43 19.40
C GLY A 175 -10.02 -37.27 19.20
N SER A 176 -10.62 -36.16 19.67
CA SER A 176 -12.06 -35.94 19.54
C SER A 176 -12.40 -35.54 18.10
N ARG A 177 -13.22 -36.34 17.41
CA ARG A 177 -13.61 -36.13 15.98
C ARG A 177 -14.34 -34.82 15.68
N ARG A 178 -14.64 -33.99 16.69
CA ARG A 178 -15.26 -32.66 16.55
C ARG A 178 -14.74 -31.74 17.66
N PRO A 179 -13.53 -31.17 17.54
CA PRO A 179 -13.08 -30.17 18.49
C PRO A 179 -13.98 -28.94 18.32
N SER A 180 -14.77 -28.62 19.35
CA SER A 180 -15.63 -27.44 19.37
C SER A 180 -14.87 -26.29 20.04
N PHE A 181 -14.61 -25.25 19.26
CA PHE A 181 -13.94 -24.05 19.70
C PHE A 181 -14.95 -22.90 19.82
N GLU A 182 -14.74 -22.08 20.83
CA GLU A 182 -15.48 -20.84 21.04
C GLU A 182 -14.52 -19.66 20.93
N LEU A 183 -14.88 -18.65 20.13
CA LEU A 183 -14.10 -17.43 20.04
C LEU A 183 -14.29 -16.64 21.34
N VAL A 184 -13.19 -16.24 21.97
CA VAL A 184 -13.18 -15.34 23.13
C VAL A 184 -12.88 -13.94 22.62
N PRO A 185 -13.90 -13.05 22.49
CA PRO A 185 -13.71 -11.72 21.91
C PRO A 185 -12.76 -10.85 22.74
N GLU A 186 -12.81 -10.97 24.07
CA GLU A 186 -12.06 -10.14 25.01
C GLU A 186 -10.54 -10.29 24.91
N GLU A 187 -10.07 -11.51 24.62
CA GLU A 187 -8.64 -11.82 24.46
C GLU A 187 -8.18 -11.71 22.99
N SER A 188 -9.10 -11.45 22.07
CA SER A 188 -8.81 -11.40 20.64
C SER A 188 -8.29 -10.03 20.20
N THR A 189 -7.42 -10.02 19.20
CA THR A 189 -6.86 -8.78 18.63
C THR A 189 -7.64 -8.36 17.39
N TYR A 190 -8.13 -7.12 17.41
CA TYR A 190 -8.85 -6.48 16.31
C TYR A 190 -7.99 -5.41 15.64
N ILE A 191 -8.24 -5.17 14.35
CA ILE A 191 -7.70 -4.04 13.61
C ILE A 191 -8.82 -3.31 12.89
N ASP A 192 -8.63 -2.03 12.62
CA ASP A 192 -9.57 -1.25 11.84
C ASP A 192 -9.60 -1.72 10.38
N TYR A 193 -10.80 -1.77 9.83
CA TYR A 193 -11.06 -2.22 8.47
C TYR A 193 -12.10 -1.36 7.80
N GLN A 194 -11.82 -1.00 6.56
CA GLN A 194 -12.70 -0.17 5.74
C GLN A 194 -12.72 -0.67 4.30
N VAL A 195 -13.90 -0.64 3.69
CA VAL A 195 -14.08 -0.88 2.26
C VAL A 195 -14.31 0.45 1.56
N ILE A 196 -13.49 0.73 0.55
CA ILE A 196 -13.50 1.94 -0.27
C ILE A 196 -13.84 1.51 -1.71
N GLY A 197 -14.75 2.20 -2.37
CA GLY A 197 -15.02 2.01 -3.79
C GLY A 197 -14.25 3.01 -4.62
N VAL A 198 -13.28 2.57 -5.41
CA VAL A 198 -12.50 3.43 -6.31
C VAL A 198 -13.09 3.33 -7.72
N GLN A 199 -13.41 4.47 -8.30
CA GLN A 199 -14.06 4.64 -9.60
C GLN A 199 -13.08 5.19 -10.63
N GLU A 200 -13.28 4.82 -11.90
CA GLU A 200 -12.56 5.43 -13.03
C GLU A 200 -12.73 6.94 -13.08
N LYS A 201 -11.66 7.65 -13.47
CA LYS A 201 -11.73 9.08 -13.72
C LYS A 201 -12.60 9.33 -14.96
N PRO A 202 -13.41 10.40 -14.97
CA PRO A 202 -14.24 10.74 -16.13
C PRO A 202 -13.41 11.01 -17.39
N GLU A 203 -12.17 11.47 -17.21
CA GLU A 203 -11.19 11.76 -18.27
C GLU A 203 -10.75 10.49 -19.02
N ASP A 204 -10.71 9.35 -18.34
CA ASP A 204 -10.27 8.07 -18.89
C ASP A 204 -11.43 7.23 -19.44
N LEU A 205 -12.68 7.74 -19.39
CA LEU A 205 -13.85 6.99 -19.80
C LEU A 205 -14.00 6.94 -21.33
N PRO A 206 -14.19 5.74 -21.91
CA PRO A 206 -14.57 5.64 -23.31
C PRO A 206 -15.97 6.24 -23.53
N PRO A 207 -16.19 6.94 -24.66
CA PRO A 207 -17.43 7.64 -24.92
C PRO A 207 -18.64 6.69 -24.87
N GLY A 208 -19.68 7.10 -24.14
CA GLY A 208 -20.94 6.35 -24.03
C GLY A 208 -20.93 5.16 -23.07
N GLN A 209 -19.84 4.94 -22.32
CA GLN A 209 -19.77 3.85 -21.34
C GLN A 209 -19.84 4.34 -19.91
N LEU A 210 -20.43 3.51 -19.04
CA LEU A 210 -20.49 3.79 -17.61
C LEU A 210 -19.12 3.54 -16.95
N PRO A 211 -18.74 4.35 -15.95
CA PRO A 211 -17.54 4.15 -15.17
C PRO A 211 -17.62 2.85 -14.36
N ARG A 212 -16.50 2.13 -14.29
CA ARG A 212 -16.39 0.95 -13.42
C ARG A 212 -15.89 1.34 -12.03
N VAL A 213 -16.30 0.56 -11.03
CA VAL A 213 -15.88 0.70 -9.64
C VAL A 213 -15.23 -0.60 -9.18
N ILE A 214 -14.06 -0.50 -8.57
CA ILE A 214 -13.37 -1.60 -7.89
C ILE A 214 -13.43 -1.40 -6.38
N GLU A 215 -13.62 -2.50 -5.64
CA GLU A 215 -13.60 -2.48 -4.18
C GLU A 215 -12.17 -2.61 -3.68
N VAL A 216 -11.72 -1.61 -2.94
CA VAL A 216 -10.43 -1.53 -2.26
C VAL A 216 -10.65 -1.76 -0.77
N ARG A 217 -9.84 -2.62 -0.16
CA ARG A 217 -9.91 -2.95 1.27
C ARG A 217 -8.72 -2.34 1.98
N ALA A 218 -9.00 -1.41 2.88
CA ALA A 218 -8.02 -0.75 3.72
C ALA A 218 -8.01 -1.38 5.13
N LYS A 219 -6.83 -1.47 5.74
CA LYS A 219 -6.58 -2.07 7.06
C LYS A 219 -5.67 -1.15 7.88
N ASP A 220 -5.90 -1.09 9.19
CA ASP A 220 -5.05 -0.37 10.17
C ASP A 220 -4.84 1.10 9.77
N ASP A 221 -3.61 1.52 9.48
CA ASP A 221 -3.22 2.90 9.13
C ASP A 221 -3.76 3.41 7.79
N LEU A 222 -4.29 2.54 6.92
CA LEU A 222 -4.85 2.94 5.62
C LEU A 222 -6.33 3.34 5.69
N VAL A 223 -6.94 3.23 6.86
CA VAL A 223 -8.35 3.56 7.09
C VAL A 223 -8.52 5.08 7.25
N ASP A 224 -9.60 5.63 6.69
CA ASP A 224 -9.96 7.06 6.75
C ASP A 224 -8.90 8.02 6.17
N VAL A 225 -8.02 7.52 5.29
CA VAL A 225 -6.96 8.31 4.63
C VAL A 225 -7.53 9.26 3.57
N ALA A 226 -8.62 8.88 2.91
CA ALA A 226 -9.15 9.61 1.77
C ALA A 226 -10.69 9.61 1.75
N ARG A 227 -11.27 10.71 1.26
CA ARG A 227 -12.71 10.98 1.32
C ARG A 227 -13.39 10.77 -0.03
N PRO A 228 -14.71 10.51 -0.05
CA PRO A 228 -15.48 10.48 -1.30
C PRO A 228 -15.29 11.76 -2.11
N GLY A 229 -14.94 11.61 -3.38
CA GLY A 229 -14.60 12.71 -4.30
C GLY A 229 -13.11 12.98 -4.48
N ASP A 230 -12.26 12.47 -3.58
CA ASP A 230 -10.81 12.63 -3.71
C ASP A 230 -10.27 11.76 -4.85
N ARG A 231 -9.28 12.29 -5.59
CA ARG A 231 -8.47 11.51 -6.53
C ARG A 231 -7.45 10.73 -5.71
N VAL A 232 -7.31 9.45 -5.97
CA VAL A 232 -6.41 8.56 -5.23
C VAL A 232 -5.64 7.65 -6.17
N ILE A 233 -4.38 7.43 -5.84
CA ILE A 233 -3.55 6.38 -6.42
C ILE A 233 -3.45 5.28 -5.38
N VAL A 234 -3.89 4.08 -5.73
CA VAL A 234 -3.91 2.93 -4.84
C VAL A 234 -2.99 1.86 -5.39
N VAL A 235 -1.99 1.46 -4.60
CA VAL A 235 -1.23 0.24 -4.87
C VAL A 235 -1.82 -0.87 -4.01
N GLY A 236 -2.12 -2.02 -4.61
CA GLY A 236 -2.66 -3.14 -3.87
C GLY A 236 -2.50 -4.47 -4.57
N VAL A 237 -2.76 -5.54 -3.82
CA VAL A 237 -2.75 -6.89 -4.34
C VAL A 237 -4.15 -7.24 -4.81
N VAL A 238 -4.28 -7.66 -6.07
CA VAL A 238 -5.57 -8.11 -6.60
C VAL A 238 -5.88 -9.48 -6.02
N ASP A 239 -7.04 -9.61 -5.41
CA ASP A 239 -7.51 -10.87 -4.87
C ASP A 239 -9.00 -11.05 -5.16
N SER A 240 -9.54 -12.23 -4.85
CA SER A 240 -10.90 -12.60 -5.23
C SER A 240 -11.62 -13.31 -4.11
N VAL A 241 -12.89 -12.95 -3.90
CA VAL A 241 -13.79 -13.68 -3.00
C VAL A 241 -14.80 -14.43 -3.83
N GLN A 242 -14.98 -15.72 -3.53
CA GLN A 242 -16.05 -16.51 -4.13
C GLN A 242 -17.41 -15.99 -3.69
N GLU A 243 -18.28 -15.69 -4.65
CA GLU A 243 -19.64 -15.28 -4.34
C GLU A 243 -20.48 -16.47 -3.88
N ARG A 244 -21.42 -16.22 -2.99
CA ARG A 244 -22.30 -17.25 -2.45
C ARG A 244 -23.73 -16.77 -2.52
N THR A 245 -24.61 -17.63 -3.01
CA THR A 245 -26.05 -17.49 -2.82
C THR A 245 -26.46 -18.27 -1.57
N VAL A 246 -27.67 -18.03 -1.07
CA VAL A 246 -28.24 -18.72 0.11
C VAL A 246 -28.15 -20.25 -0.02
N GLU A 247 -28.21 -20.80 -1.23
CA GLU A 247 -28.30 -22.23 -1.49
C GLU A 247 -26.97 -22.91 -1.89
N SER A 248 -26.00 -22.18 -2.45
CA SER A 248 -24.73 -22.77 -2.88
C SER A 248 -23.64 -21.73 -3.19
N PRO A 249 -22.35 -22.12 -3.13
CA PRO A 249 -21.28 -21.28 -3.63
C PRO A 249 -21.34 -21.16 -5.16
N LEU A 250 -21.24 -19.94 -5.68
CA LEU A 250 -21.22 -19.67 -7.10
C LEU A 250 -19.84 -20.00 -7.69
N ARG A 251 -19.81 -20.25 -9.01
CA ARG A 251 -18.55 -20.37 -9.78
C ARG A 251 -17.91 -19.02 -10.05
N THR A 252 -18.66 -17.93 -9.84
CA THR A 252 -18.21 -16.56 -10.04
C THR A 252 -17.45 -16.06 -8.82
N PHE A 253 -16.37 -15.32 -9.09
CA PHE A 253 -15.55 -14.67 -8.09
C PHE A 253 -15.61 -13.17 -8.29
N LYS A 254 -15.78 -12.44 -7.19
CA LYS A 254 -15.70 -10.98 -7.17
C LYS A 254 -14.27 -10.57 -6.89
N ILE A 255 -13.69 -9.81 -7.81
CA ILE A 255 -12.34 -9.24 -7.67
C ILE A 255 -12.40 -8.02 -6.75
N TYR A 256 -11.41 -7.92 -5.87
CA TYR A 256 -11.18 -6.77 -5.02
C TYR A 256 -9.67 -6.50 -4.93
N LEU A 257 -9.31 -5.32 -4.44
CA LEU A 257 -7.93 -4.92 -4.21
C LEU A 257 -7.67 -4.87 -2.70
N ASP A 258 -6.68 -5.60 -2.20
CA ASP A 258 -6.19 -5.45 -0.82
C ASP A 258 -5.12 -4.35 -0.82
N ALA A 259 -5.41 -3.23 -0.13
CA ALA A 259 -4.59 -2.04 -0.23
C ALA A 259 -3.23 -2.24 0.46
N VAL A 260 -2.17 -1.99 -0.30
CA VAL A 260 -0.80 -1.88 0.21
C VAL A 260 -0.49 -0.43 0.52
N SER A 261 -0.86 0.52 -0.34
CA SER A 261 -0.76 1.96 -0.11
C SER A 261 -1.94 2.69 -0.74
N ILE A 262 -2.31 3.82 -0.15
CA ILE A 262 -3.33 4.73 -0.67
C ILE A 262 -2.73 6.13 -0.57
N GLU A 263 -2.49 6.74 -1.72
CA GLU A 263 -2.01 8.11 -1.81
C GLU A 263 -3.14 8.99 -2.32
N PRO A 264 -3.70 9.89 -1.49
CA PRO A 264 -4.56 10.93 -2.00
C PRO A 264 -3.73 11.82 -2.92
N ALA A 265 -4.17 11.93 -4.17
CA ALA A 265 -3.70 12.97 -5.07
C ALA A 265 -4.37 14.27 -4.61
N SER A 266 -3.86 14.82 -3.51
CA SER A 266 -4.29 16.08 -2.94
C SER A 266 -4.30 17.13 -4.05
N LYS A 267 -5.41 17.89 -4.15
CA LYS A 267 -5.48 19.16 -4.88
C LYS A 267 -4.67 20.28 -4.22
N GLU A 268 -3.83 19.95 -3.25
CA GLU A 268 -2.76 20.86 -2.87
C GLU A 268 -1.77 20.80 -4.02
N PRO A 269 -1.36 21.94 -4.63
CA PRO A 269 -0.20 21.91 -5.50
C PRO A 269 0.84 21.17 -4.71
N GLN A 270 1.35 20.05 -5.26
CA GLN A 270 2.49 19.32 -4.70
C GLN A 270 3.36 20.38 -4.05
N ALA A 271 3.58 20.30 -2.74
CA ALA A 271 4.51 21.19 -2.10
C ALA A 271 5.81 20.94 -2.86
N VAL A 272 6.08 21.78 -3.86
CA VAL A 272 7.20 21.60 -4.76
C VAL A 272 8.35 21.62 -3.80
N HIS A 273 9.07 20.50 -3.67
CA HIS A 273 10.23 20.45 -2.82
C HIS A 273 11.24 21.39 -3.46
N ILE A 274 11.21 22.66 -3.06
CA ILE A 274 12.13 23.69 -3.55
C ILE A 274 13.49 23.30 -2.98
N SER A 275 14.35 22.77 -3.85
CA SER A 275 15.72 22.46 -3.46
C SER A 275 16.47 23.77 -3.19
N SER A 276 17.59 23.67 -2.47
CA SER A 276 18.49 24.81 -2.29
C SER A 276 19.05 25.35 -3.62
N GLU A 277 19.05 24.53 -4.67
CA GLU A 277 19.44 24.93 -6.02
C GLU A 277 18.32 25.74 -6.71
N ASP A 278 17.08 25.29 -6.58
CA ASP A 278 15.90 26.00 -7.10
C ASP A 278 15.76 27.38 -6.45
N GLU A 279 15.98 27.48 -5.14
CA GLU A 279 15.90 28.77 -4.43
C GLU A 279 16.93 29.78 -4.94
N LYS A 280 18.16 29.32 -5.25
CA LYS A 280 19.20 30.17 -5.87
C LYS A 280 18.79 30.60 -7.28
N LEU A 281 18.20 29.70 -8.05
CA LEU A 281 17.69 30.00 -9.39
C LEU A 281 16.57 31.05 -9.33
N PHE A 282 15.61 30.89 -8.42
CA PHE A 282 14.50 31.84 -8.23
C PHE A 282 15.01 33.23 -7.83
N LYS A 283 16.00 33.32 -6.92
CA LYS A 283 16.63 34.60 -6.56
C LYS A 283 17.31 35.25 -7.77
N LYS A 284 18.07 34.49 -8.54
CA LYS A 284 18.71 34.97 -9.77
C LYS A 284 17.70 35.44 -10.82
N MET A 285 16.58 34.74 -10.97
CA MET A 285 15.49 35.13 -11.88
C MET A 285 14.78 36.40 -11.40
N ALA A 286 14.64 36.59 -10.09
CA ALA A 286 14.02 37.77 -9.50
C ALA A 286 14.86 39.06 -9.71
N GLU A 287 16.16 38.93 -9.94
CA GLU A 287 17.06 40.05 -10.27
C GLU A 287 16.90 40.55 -11.71
N ASP A 288 16.27 39.77 -12.61
CA ASP A 288 16.06 40.17 -14.00
C ASP A 288 14.96 41.24 -14.11
N PRO A 289 15.25 42.46 -14.59
CA PRO A 289 14.26 43.53 -14.73
C PRO A 289 13.12 43.19 -15.71
N PHE A 290 13.30 42.22 -16.61
CA PHE A 290 12.29 41.78 -17.57
C PHE A 290 11.55 40.50 -17.15
N ILE A 291 11.72 40.03 -15.91
CA ILE A 291 11.13 38.78 -15.43
C ILE A 291 9.61 38.72 -15.61
N ILE A 292 8.90 39.84 -15.37
CA ILE A 292 7.44 39.90 -15.51
C ILE A 292 7.03 39.61 -16.97
N ASN A 293 7.74 40.18 -17.95
CA ASN A 293 7.40 39.95 -19.36
C ASN A 293 7.64 38.49 -19.75
N LYS A 294 8.75 37.90 -19.30
CA LYS A 294 9.04 36.46 -19.52
C LYS A 294 7.97 35.56 -18.92
N LEU A 295 7.48 35.87 -17.72
CA LEU A 295 6.38 35.14 -17.08
C LEU A 295 5.06 35.29 -17.84
N VAL A 296 4.76 36.48 -18.35
CA VAL A 296 3.57 36.74 -19.17
C VAL A 296 3.62 35.96 -20.48
N GLU A 297 4.77 35.94 -21.17
CA GLU A 297 4.98 35.14 -22.39
C GLU A 297 4.88 33.64 -22.11
N SER A 298 5.24 33.20 -20.91
CA SER A 298 5.13 31.80 -20.47
C SER A 298 3.69 31.36 -20.18
N ILE A 299 2.75 32.30 -20.00
CA ILE A 299 1.32 31.99 -19.84
C ILE A 299 0.70 31.78 -21.21
N ALA A 300 0.19 30.56 -21.44
CA ALA A 300 -0.42 30.14 -22.69
C ALA A 300 0.43 30.55 -23.92
N PRO A 301 1.66 30.01 -24.05
CA PRO A 301 2.60 30.38 -25.11
C PRO A 301 2.08 30.04 -26.51
N SER A 302 1.13 29.12 -26.61
CA SER A 302 0.44 28.76 -27.84
C SER A 302 -0.52 29.84 -28.37
N ILE A 303 -0.90 30.82 -27.54
CA ILE A 303 -1.78 31.92 -27.94
C ILE A 303 -0.93 33.15 -28.25
N TYR A 304 -1.00 33.62 -29.49
CA TYR A 304 -0.31 34.85 -29.90
C TYR A 304 -1.03 36.10 -29.39
N GLY A 305 -0.27 37.07 -28.87
CA GLY A 305 -0.78 38.34 -28.34
C GLY A 305 -1.51 38.23 -27.00
N LEU A 306 -2.44 39.16 -26.76
CA LEU A 306 -3.25 39.27 -25.54
C LEU A 306 -2.43 39.45 -24.25
N ASP A 307 -1.29 40.14 -24.32
CA ASP A 307 -0.34 40.28 -23.21
C ASP A 307 -0.98 40.88 -21.95
N HIS A 308 -1.94 41.78 -22.11
CA HIS A 308 -2.69 42.37 -20.99
C HIS A 308 -3.56 41.35 -20.27
N ILE A 309 -4.20 40.41 -20.99
CA ILE A 309 -5.00 39.32 -20.40
C ILE A 309 -4.08 38.32 -19.71
N LYS A 310 -2.99 37.93 -20.38
CA LYS A 310 -1.98 37.03 -19.81
C LYS A 310 -1.37 37.61 -18.52
N LYS A 311 -1.09 38.92 -18.51
CA LYS A 311 -0.64 39.64 -17.32
C LYS A 311 -1.69 39.69 -16.21
N ALA A 312 -2.96 39.88 -16.54
CA ALA A 312 -4.03 39.82 -15.56
C ALA A 312 -4.16 38.42 -14.93
N ILE A 313 -4.05 37.36 -15.73
CA ILE A 313 -4.04 35.96 -15.25
C ILE A 313 -2.81 35.72 -14.35
N LEU A 314 -1.63 36.20 -14.72
CA LEU A 314 -0.41 36.09 -13.90
C LEU A 314 -0.64 36.68 -12.50
N LEU A 315 -1.15 37.92 -12.45
CA LEU A 315 -1.41 38.63 -11.20
C LEU A 315 -2.49 37.91 -10.37
N LEU A 316 -3.49 37.31 -11.02
CA LEU A 316 -4.53 36.52 -10.35
C LEU A 316 -3.96 35.23 -9.73
N LEU A 317 -3.03 34.55 -10.41
CA LEU A 317 -2.38 33.32 -9.92
C LEU A 317 -1.45 33.60 -8.73
N VAL A 318 -0.73 34.72 -8.74
CA VAL A 318 0.10 35.16 -7.60
C VAL A 318 -0.76 35.52 -6.40
N GLY A 319 -1.97 36.03 -6.64
CA GLY A 319 -2.92 36.43 -5.61
C GLY A 319 -2.58 37.79 -4.99
N GLY A 320 -3.48 38.24 -4.12
CA GLY A 320 -3.32 39.48 -3.37
C GLY A 320 -2.83 39.22 -1.95
N ARG A 321 -2.31 40.27 -1.30
CA ARG A 321 -2.04 40.26 0.14
C ARG A 321 -3.32 40.62 0.90
N SER A 322 -3.74 39.79 1.85
CA SER A 322 -4.81 40.18 2.77
C SER A 322 -4.35 41.37 3.62
N LYS A 323 -5.17 42.41 3.71
CA LYS A 323 -4.97 43.47 4.68
C LYS A 323 -5.66 43.06 5.97
N THR A 324 -4.87 42.65 6.95
CA THR A 324 -5.24 42.56 8.36
C THR A 324 -5.18 43.95 8.99
#